data_AF-J3IW53-F1
#
_entry.id   AF-J3IW53-F1
#
_cell.length_a   1.000
_cell.length_b   1.000
_cell.length_c   1.000
_cell.angle_alpha   90.00
_cell.angle_beta   90.00
_cell.angle_gamma   90.00
#
_symmetry.space_group_name_H-M   'P 1'
#
loop_
_entity.id
_entity.type
_entity.pdbx_description
1 polymer ?
#
loop_
_entity_poly.entity_id
_entity_poly.type
_entity_poly.pdbx_seq_one_letter_code
_entity_poly.pdbx_strand_id
1 'polypeptide(L)'
;MVITFYHRLRACLERRSGKQVAVEPGFAPSRVEQNLAWLPRNRVYEPLDLPPPEIPPLGLVGAPLQQRYAAFLAQVTKAPAPVTDDALRDAGRHLASELLSQAITLGCSKAHELSDEVYWLVQSAAIASLFADGAHSAEFAGYRQHVQHYQSADRMAAQVAAFDRYVAATGQPVVDD
;
A
#
# COMPACT_ATOMS: atom_id res chain seq x y z
N MET A 1 -8.12 57.68 -3.97
CA MET A 1 -7.51 57.48 -2.64
C MET A 1 -7.13 56.00 -2.47
N VAL A 2 -5.96 55.56 -2.98
CA VAL A 2 -5.45 54.17 -2.84
C VAL A 2 -3.90 54.20 -2.80
N ILE A 3 -3.31 55.06 -1.95
CA ILE A 3 -1.83 55.18 -1.82
C ILE A 3 -1.40 55.17 -0.35
N THR A 4 -2.10 54.45 0.52
CA THR A 4 -1.75 54.35 1.95
C THR A 4 -1.48 52.93 2.42
N PHE A 5 -1.92 51.92 1.67
CA PHE A 5 -1.70 50.52 2.04
C PHE A 5 -0.31 50.02 1.64
N TYR A 6 0.17 50.39 0.44
CA TYR A 6 1.46 49.92 -0.09
C TYR A 6 2.67 50.45 0.71
N HIS A 7 2.60 51.69 1.19
CA HIS A 7 3.67 52.27 2.02
C HIS A 7 3.68 51.73 3.45
N ARG A 8 2.53 51.33 4.02
CA ARG A 8 2.49 50.64 5.33
C ARG A 8 3.04 49.22 5.23
N LEU A 9 2.76 48.51 4.13
CA LEU A 9 3.29 47.16 3.90
C LEU A 9 4.81 47.17 3.70
N ARG A 10 5.34 48.15 2.96
CA ARG A 10 6.79 48.30 2.77
C ARG A 10 7.52 48.64 4.08
N ALA A 11 6.96 49.53 4.91
CA ALA A 11 7.52 49.84 6.23
C ALA A 11 7.48 48.65 7.21
N CYS A 12 6.48 47.77 7.12
CA CYS A 12 6.43 46.52 7.90
C CYS A 12 7.45 45.48 7.42
N LEU A 13 7.70 45.40 6.11
CA LEU A 13 8.66 44.45 5.53
C LEU A 13 10.11 44.87 5.79
N GLU A 14 10.43 46.16 5.68
CA GLU A 14 11.79 46.67 5.95
C GLU A 14 12.14 46.61 7.46
N ARG A 15 11.15 46.70 8.36
CA ARG A 15 11.38 46.49 9.81
C ARG A 15 11.61 45.02 10.20
N ARG A 16 11.21 44.07 9.36
CA ARG A 16 11.44 42.61 9.56
C ARG A 16 12.76 42.12 8.99
N SER A 17 13.39 42.87 8.09
CA SER A 17 14.66 42.51 7.45
C SER A 17 15.92 42.89 8.26
N GLY A 18 15.75 43.37 9.50
CA GLY A 18 16.84 43.81 10.39
C GLY A 18 16.96 43.02 11.69
N LYS A 19 16.31 41.87 11.83
CA LYS A 19 16.66 40.94 12.91
C LYS A 19 17.74 40.01 12.38
N GLN A 20 18.97 40.26 12.81
CA GLN A 20 19.98 39.21 12.90
C GLN A 20 19.27 37.98 13.45
N VAL A 21 19.21 36.92 12.64
CA VAL A 21 19.00 35.58 13.16
C VAL A 21 20.14 35.41 14.15
N ALA A 22 19.80 35.50 15.44
CA ALA A 22 20.67 34.98 16.47
C ALA A 22 20.95 33.56 16.00
N VAL A 23 22.21 33.30 15.64
CA VAL A 23 22.72 31.94 15.55
C VAL A 23 22.36 31.36 16.92
N GLU A 24 21.33 30.52 16.93
CA GLU A 24 21.00 29.67 18.06
C GLU A 24 22.35 29.12 18.53
N PRO A 25 22.77 29.38 19.79
CA PRO A 25 23.96 28.72 20.29
C PRO A 25 23.68 27.24 20.08
N GLY A 26 24.54 26.58 19.29
CA GLY A 26 24.37 25.16 18.99
C GLY A 26 24.22 24.46 20.33
N PHE A 27 22.98 24.09 20.68
CA PHE A 27 22.70 23.46 21.95
C PHE A 27 23.51 22.18 21.91
N ALA A 28 24.51 22.09 22.79
CA ALA A 28 25.24 20.86 22.97
C ALA A 28 24.17 19.78 23.21
N PRO A 29 24.20 18.66 22.45
CA PRO A 29 23.19 17.64 22.57
C PRO A 29 23.07 17.28 24.04
N SER A 30 21.85 17.26 24.55
CA SER A 30 21.57 16.87 25.93
C SER A 30 22.23 15.51 26.22
N ARG A 31 22.50 15.23 27.49
CA ARG A 31 23.11 13.95 27.89
C ARG A 31 22.34 12.74 27.34
N VAL A 32 21.02 12.88 27.21
CA VAL A 32 20.15 11.87 26.59
C VAL A 32 20.44 11.74 25.10
N GLU A 33 20.51 12.84 24.34
CA GLU A 33 20.83 12.81 22.91
C GLU A 33 22.23 12.27 22.63
N GLN A 34 23.23 12.59 23.47
CA GLN A 34 24.57 11.99 23.38
C GLN A 34 24.54 10.48 23.65
N ASN A 35 23.78 10.06 24.67
CA ASN A 35 23.57 8.66 25.00
C ASN A 35 22.73 7.91 23.96
N LEU A 36 22.03 8.59 23.06
CA LEU A 36 21.24 7.98 22.00
C LEU A 36 21.89 8.19 20.61
N ALA A 37 22.98 8.95 20.51
CA ALA A 37 23.67 9.24 19.26
C ALA A 37 24.32 8.00 18.62
N TRP A 38 24.63 6.99 19.43
CA TRP A 38 25.15 5.70 18.95
C TRP A 38 24.05 4.74 18.49
N LEU A 39 22.79 4.98 18.90
CA LEU A 39 21.70 4.18 18.40
C LEU A 39 21.55 4.48 16.91
N PRO A 40 21.39 3.44 16.07
CA PRO A 40 20.98 3.66 14.71
C PRO A 40 19.66 4.45 14.77
N ARG A 41 19.68 5.71 14.33
CA ARG A 41 18.43 6.37 13.94
C ARG A 41 17.82 5.45 12.91
N ASN A 42 16.60 4.96 13.14
CA ASN A 42 15.84 4.21 12.16
C ASN A 42 15.89 5.02 10.86
N ARG A 43 16.80 4.64 9.95
CA ARG A 43 16.77 5.10 8.58
C ARG A 43 15.47 4.52 8.04
N VAL A 44 14.70 5.39 7.39
CA VAL A 44 13.45 5.12 6.67
C VAL A 44 13.27 3.61 6.44
N TYR A 45 12.23 3.04 7.03
CA TYR A 45 11.91 1.61 6.93
C TYR A 45 12.04 1.20 5.46
N GLU A 46 13.09 0.44 5.15
CA GLU A 46 13.21 -0.18 3.84
C GLU A 46 11.98 -1.09 3.70
N PRO A 47 11.21 -0.99 2.59
CA PRO A 47 10.03 -1.81 2.41
C PRO A 47 10.42 -3.26 2.66
N LEU A 48 9.73 -3.94 3.59
CA LEU A 48 10.00 -5.34 3.84
C LEU A 48 9.77 -6.07 2.51
N ASP A 49 10.83 -6.71 1.99
CA ASP A 49 10.75 -7.59 0.82
C ASP A 49 10.01 -8.87 1.21
N LEU A 50 8.71 -8.73 1.43
CA LEU A 50 7.81 -9.82 1.73
C LEU A 50 7.37 -10.42 0.39
N PRO A 51 7.50 -11.74 0.21
CA PRO A 51 6.90 -12.38 -0.94
C PRO A 51 5.37 -12.19 -0.88
N PRO A 52 4.68 -12.16 -2.04
CA PRO A 52 3.24 -12.21 -2.07
C PRO A 52 2.73 -13.42 -1.27
N PRO A 53 1.58 -13.30 -0.58
CA PRO A 53 0.94 -14.43 0.09
C PRO A 53 0.82 -15.63 -0.84
N GLU A 54 1.23 -16.80 -0.37
CA GLU A 54 1.17 -18.03 -1.16
C GLU A 54 -0.27 -18.39 -1.50
N ILE A 55 -0.51 -18.69 -2.77
CA ILE A 55 -1.79 -19.21 -3.24
C ILE A 55 -1.63 -20.71 -3.43
N PRO A 56 -2.42 -21.54 -2.72
CA PRO A 56 -2.37 -22.98 -2.95
C PRO A 56 -2.93 -23.33 -4.33
N PRO A 57 -2.63 -24.53 -4.86
CA PRO A 57 -3.25 -25.01 -6.09
C PRO A 57 -4.77 -24.93 -5.99
N LEU A 58 -5.38 -24.15 -6.90
CA LEU A 58 -6.82 -23.97 -6.95
C LEU A 58 -7.39 -25.13 -7.79
N GLY A 59 -8.05 -26.07 -7.13
CA GLY A 59 -8.49 -27.32 -7.77
C GLY A 59 -9.79 -27.19 -8.57
N LEU A 60 -10.64 -26.20 -8.25
CA LEU A 60 -11.94 -25.99 -8.87
C LEU A 60 -11.92 -24.84 -9.88
N VAL A 61 -10.96 -23.94 -9.76
CA VAL A 61 -10.66 -22.88 -10.71
C VAL A 61 -9.79 -23.45 -11.82
N GLY A 62 -10.17 -23.18 -13.06
CA GLY A 62 -9.37 -23.63 -14.20
C GLY A 62 -7.93 -23.11 -14.13
N ALA A 63 -6.97 -23.99 -14.41
CA ALA A 63 -5.54 -23.67 -14.54
C ALA A 63 -5.23 -22.38 -15.33
N PRO A 64 -6.00 -21.97 -16.36
CA PRO A 64 -5.73 -20.73 -17.09
C PRO A 64 -5.80 -19.45 -16.24
N LEU A 65 -6.71 -19.37 -15.25
CA LEU A 65 -6.84 -18.16 -14.42
C LEU A 65 -5.67 -18.06 -13.42
N GLN A 66 -5.29 -19.18 -12.81
CA GLN A 66 -4.13 -19.26 -11.93
C GLN A 66 -2.82 -18.93 -12.67
N GLN A 67 -2.67 -19.43 -13.90
CA GLN A 67 -1.49 -19.14 -14.72
C GLN A 67 -1.39 -17.65 -15.10
N ARG A 68 -2.51 -17.00 -15.44
CA ARG A 68 -2.54 -15.56 -15.72
C ARG A 68 -2.19 -14.73 -14.50
N TYR A 69 -2.70 -15.10 -13.32
CA TYR A 69 -2.32 -14.45 -12.07
C TYR A 69 -0.83 -14.61 -11.76
N ALA A 70 -0.27 -15.82 -11.89
CA ALA A 70 1.15 -16.06 -11.68
C ALA A 70 2.02 -15.25 -12.66
N ALA A 71 1.63 -15.17 -13.94
CA ALA A 71 2.32 -14.39 -14.95
C ALA A 71 2.24 -12.87 -14.68
N PHE A 72 1.11 -12.39 -14.15
CA PHE A 72 0.97 -11.00 -13.72
C PHE A 72 1.89 -10.70 -12.53
N LEU A 73 1.89 -11.55 -11.49
CA LEU A 73 2.78 -11.38 -10.33
C LEU A 73 4.25 -11.33 -10.74
N ALA A 74 4.70 -12.21 -11.63
CA ALA A 74 6.08 -12.24 -12.09
C ALA A 74 6.54 -10.92 -12.78
N GLN A 75 5.59 -10.13 -13.29
CA GLN A 75 5.85 -8.82 -13.89
C GLN A 75 5.85 -7.70 -12.85
N VAL A 76 4.92 -7.73 -11.89
CA VAL A 76 4.71 -6.61 -10.95
C VAL A 76 5.57 -6.67 -9.69
N THR A 77 6.02 -7.85 -9.25
CA THR A 77 6.82 -7.99 -8.00
C THR A 77 8.21 -7.34 -8.08
N LYS A 78 8.65 -6.96 -9.28
CA LYS A 78 9.93 -6.25 -9.50
C LYS A 78 9.80 -4.73 -9.41
N ALA A 79 8.58 -4.21 -9.28
CA ALA A 79 8.28 -2.79 -9.30
C ALA A 79 7.48 -2.40 -8.04
N PRO A 80 7.61 -1.15 -7.57
CA PRO A 80 6.77 -0.65 -6.50
C PRO A 80 5.30 -0.61 -6.95
N ALA A 81 4.38 -0.87 -6.02
CA ALA A 81 2.96 -0.68 -6.25
C ALA A 81 2.55 0.79 -5.97
N PRO A 82 1.63 1.38 -6.75
CA PRO A 82 1.05 0.83 -7.98
C PRO A 82 2.05 0.86 -9.14
N VAL A 83 1.88 -0.06 -10.09
CA VAL A 83 2.67 -0.07 -11.31
C VAL A 83 2.37 1.18 -12.15
N THR A 84 3.41 1.70 -12.81
CA THR A 84 3.34 2.93 -13.62
C THR A 84 2.91 2.68 -15.06
N ASP A 85 3.05 1.45 -15.55
CA ASP A 85 2.65 1.06 -16.90
C ASP A 85 1.13 0.90 -17.00
N ASP A 86 0.47 1.73 -17.81
CA ASP A 86 -0.98 1.74 -17.96
C ASP A 86 -1.56 0.42 -18.48
N ALA A 87 -0.87 -0.27 -19.39
CA ALA A 87 -1.35 -1.55 -19.92
C ALA A 87 -1.29 -2.64 -18.84
N LEU A 88 -0.26 -2.62 -17.99
CA LEU A 88 -0.11 -3.52 -16.86
C LEU A 88 -1.12 -3.20 -15.76
N ARG A 89 -1.41 -1.92 -15.50
CA ARG A 89 -2.50 -1.50 -14.60
C ARG A 89 -3.84 -2.04 -15.08
N ASP A 90 -4.18 -1.83 -16.35
CA ASP A 90 -5.45 -2.30 -16.91
C ASP A 90 -5.54 -3.83 -16.90
N ALA A 91 -4.45 -4.53 -17.22
CA ALA A 91 -4.39 -5.99 -17.08
C ALA A 91 -4.65 -6.43 -15.63
N GLY A 92 -4.06 -5.75 -14.65
CA GLY A 92 -4.28 -6.01 -13.22
C GLY A 92 -5.74 -5.79 -12.78
N ARG A 93 -6.38 -4.71 -13.27
CA ARG A 93 -7.81 -4.44 -13.01
C ARG A 93 -8.73 -5.52 -13.57
N HIS A 94 -8.51 -5.90 -14.83
CA HIS A 94 -9.30 -6.97 -15.47
C HIS A 94 -9.12 -8.28 -14.70
N LEU A 95 -7.89 -8.62 -14.34
CA LEU A 95 -7.58 -9.82 -13.58
C LEU A 95 -8.24 -9.81 -12.19
N ALA A 96 -8.21 -8.69 -11.47
CA ALA A 96 -8.87 -8.55 -10.18
C ALA A 96 -10.38 -8.79 -10.28
N SER A 97 -11.03 -8.20 -11.29
CA SER A 97 -12.46 -8.37 -11.55
C SER A 97 -12.82 -9.82 -11.88
N GLU A 98 -12.03 -10.47 -12.74
CA GLU A 98 -12.24 -11.88 -13.09
C GLU A 98 -12.08 -12.82 -11.89
N LEU A 99 -11.04 -12.62 -11.08
CA LEU A 99 -10.79 -13.42 -9.87
C LEU A 99 -11.94 -13.29 -8.87
N LEU A 100 -12.41 -12.07 -8.61
CA LEU A 100 -13.54 -11.86 -7.71
C LEU A 100 -14.84 -12.44 -8.27
N SER A 101 -15.10 -12.28 -9.57
CA SER A 101 -16.27 -12.86 -10.24
C SER A 101 -16.28 -14.39 -10.13
N GLN A 102 -15.12 -15.02 -10.26
CA GLN A 102 -14.96 -16.45 -10.07
C GLN A 102 -15.18 -16.86 -8.60
N ALA A 103 -14.67 -16.06 -7.65
CA ALA A 103 -14.90 -16.30 -6.22
C ALA A 103 -16.39 -16.27 -5.88
N ILE A 104 -17.12 -15.29 -6.40
CA ILE A 104 -18.58 -15.18 -6.21
C ILE A 104 -19.29 -16.37 -6.83
N THR A 105 -18.96 -16.73 -8.07
CA THR A 105 -19.55 -17.89 -8.76
C THR A 105 -19.35 -19.18 -7.95
N LEU A 106 -18.14 -19.39 -7.43
CA LEU A 106 -17.82 -20.54 -6.60
C LEU A 106 -18.55 -20.51 -5.26
N GLY A 107 -18.56 -19.36 -4.58
CA GLY A 107 -19.20 -19.17 -3.28
C GLY A 107 -20.74 -19.28 -3.33
N CYS A 108 -21.36 -18.95 -4.46
CA CYS A 108 -22.81 -19.14 -4.67
C CYS A 108 -23.18 -20.60 -4.96
N SER A 109 -22.23 -21.47 -5.26
CA SER A 109 -22.47 -22.91 -5.40
C SER A 109 -22.56 -23.56 -4.03
N LYS A 110 -23.69 -24.21 -3.72
CA LYS A 110 -23.88 -24.96 -2.47
C LYS A 110 -22.81 -26.02 -2.19
N ALA A 111 -22.12 -26.48 -3.23
CA ALA A 111 -21.04 -27.46 -3.08
C ALA A 111 -19.75 -26.86 -2.50
N HIS A 112 -19.57 -25.53 -2.59
CA HIS A 112 -18.27 -24.87 -2.38
C HIS A 112 -18.36 -23.56 -1.57
N GLU A 113 -19.50 -23.26 -0.94
CA GLU A 113 -19.72 -22.06 -0.13
C GLU A 113 -18.71 -21.86 1.03
N LEU A 114 -18.13 -22.95 1.54
CA LEU A 114 -17.09 -22.94 2.59
C LEU A 114 -15.70 -23.35 2.07
N SER A 115 -15.49 -23.32 0.74
CA SER A 115 -14.19 -23.67 0.16
C SER A 115 -13.17 -22.59 0.45
N ASP A 116 -12.00 -23.02 0.93
CA ASP A 116 -10.83 -22.15 1.10
C ASP A 116 -10.43 -21.47 -0.23
N GLU A 117 -10.77 -22.08 -1.36
CA GLU A 117 -10.56 -21.55 -2.71
C GLU A 117 -11.25 -20.21 -2.96
N VAL A 118 -12.40 -19.95 -2.33
CA VAL A 118 -13.07 -18.66 -2.42
C VAL A 118 -12.19 -17.58 -1.79
N TYR A 119 -11.61 -17.87 -0.61
CA TYR A 119 -10.69 -16.95 0.04
C TYR A 119 -9.45 -16.67 -0.82
N TRP A 120 -8.84 -17.71 -1.38
CA TRP A 120 -7.65 -17.55 -2.21
C TRP A 120 -7.89 -16.70 -3.46
N LEU A 121 -9.04 -16.87 -4.10
CA LEU A 121 -9.44 -16.02 -5.23
C LEU A 121 -9.64 -14.56 -4.83
N VAL A 122 -10.30 -14.33 -3.69
CA VAL A 122 -10.52 -12.98 -3.14
C VAL A 122 -9.20 -12.30 -2.78
N GLN A 123 -8.27 -13.01 -2.13
CA GLN A 123 -6.95 -12.50 -1.81
C GLN A 123 -6.16 -12.17 -3.09
N SER A 124 -6.21 -13.04 -4.09
CA SER A 124 -5.56 -12.81 -5.39
C SER A 124 -6.12 -11.56 -6.09
N ALA A 125 -7.44 -11.37 -6.06
CA ALA A 125 -8.09 -10.19 -6.62
C ALA A 125 -7.60 -8.90 -5.93
N ALA A 126 -7.50 -8.93 -4.60
CA ALA A 126 -7.00 -7.80 -3.83
C ALA A 126 -5.54 -7.48 -4.13
N ILE A 127 -4.67 -8.49 -4.28
CA ILE A 127 -3.26 -8.27 -4.68
C ILE A 127 -3.18 -7.70 -6.10
N ALA A 128 -3.97 -8.21 -7.04
CA ALA A 128 -4.00 -7.65 -8.40
C ALA A 128 -4.41 -6.17 -8.41
N SER A 129 -5.45 -5.80 -7.64
CA SER A 129 -5.86 -4.41 -7.48
C SER A 129 -4.85 -3.55 -6.71
N LEU A 130 -4.12 -4.11 -5.73
CA LEU A 130 -3.04 -3.41 -5.03
C LEU A 130 -1.98 -2.92 -6.02
N PHE A 131 -1.53 -3.79 -6.92
CA PHE A 131 -0.54 -3.41 -7.93
C PHE A 131 -1.12 -2.52 -9.02
N ALA A 132 -2.40 -2.69 -9.39
CA ALA A 132 -3.01 -1.89 -10.44
C ALA A 132 -3.39 -0.47 -9.97
N ASP A 133 -3.98 -0.33 -8.79
CA ASP A 133 -4.60 0.92 -8.33
C ASP A 133 -3.91 1.52 -7.09
N GLY A 134 -3.19 0.70 -6.32
CA GLY A 134 -2.44 1.14 -5.15
C GLY A 134 -3.23 1.00 -3.84
N ALA A 135 -2.49 0.94 -2.72
CA ALA A 135 -3.03 0.64 -1.40
C ALA A 135 -4.03 1.69 -0.86
N HIS A 136 -3.99 2.92 -1.39
CA HIS A 136 -4.85 4.03 -0.98
C HIS A 136 -6.04 4.25 -1.92
N SER A 137 -6.19 3.42 -2.96
CA SER A 137 -7.29 3.55 -3.92
C SER A 137 -8.61 3.02 -3.36
N ALA A 138 -9.72 3.60 -3.83
CA ALA A 138 -11.06 3.13 -3.50
C ALA A 138 -11.32 1.72 -4.06
N GLU A 139 -10.78 1.41 -5.24
CA GLU A 139 -10.91 0.09 -5.86
C GLU A 139 -10.26 -0.99 -4.99
N PHE A 140 -9.01 -0.79 -4.60
CA PHE A 140 -8.32 -1.72 -3.70
C PHE A 140 -9.05 -1.86 -2.35
N ALA A 141 -9.58 -0.77 -1.80
CA ALA A 141 -10.34 -0.82 -0.55
C ALA A 141 -11.56 -1.77 -0.65
N GLY A 142 -12.25 -1.79 -1.79
CA GLY A 142 -13.35 -2.73 -2.06
C GLY A 142 -12.88 -4.19 -2.03
N TYR A 143 -11.81 -4.53 -2.75
CA TYR A 143 -11.26 -5.88 -2.73
C TYR A 143 -10.72 -6.29 -1.34
N ARG A 144 -10.08 -5.37 -0.63
CA ARG A 144 -9.58 -5.60 0.73
C ARG A 144 -10.70 -5.92 1.70
N GLN A 145 -11.87 -5.29 1.57
CA GLN A 145 -13.03 -5.60 2.41
C GLN A 145 -13.47 -7.07 2.25
N HIS A 146 -13.42 -7.62 1.03
CA HIS A 146 -13.72 -9.03 0.80
C HIS A 146 -12.72 -9.96 1.50
N VAL A 147 -11.43 -9.61 1.56
CA VAL A 147 -10.42 -10.37 2.32
C VAL A 147 -10.72 -10.30 3.82
N GLN A 148 -11.03 -9.10 4.32
CA GLN A 148 -11.32 -8.87 5.74
C GLN A 148 -12.57 -9.59 6.25
N HIS A 149 -13.50 -9.94 5.36
CA HIS A 149 -14.65 -10.80 5.71
C HIS A 149 -14.21 -12.10 6.40
N TYR A 150 -13.03 -12.62 6.04
CA TYR A 150 -12.49 -13.88 6.58
C TYR A 150 -11.66 -13.71 7.85
N GLN A 151 -11.54 -12.50 8.42
CA GLN A 151 -10.70 -12.23 9.59
C GLN A 151 -11.12 -13.03 10.84
N SER A 152 -12.42 -13.30 10.98
CA SER A 152 -12.97 -14.05 12.11
C SER A 152 -13.11 -15.54 11.82
N ALA A 153 -12.71 -16.01 10.64
CA ALA A 153 -12.69 -17.42 10.32
C ALA A 153 -11.38 -18.03 10.86
N ASP A 154 -11.48 -18.93 11.84
CA ASP A 154 -10.32 -19.51 12.55
C ASP A 154 -9.21 -20.02 11.63
N ARG A 155 -9.58 -20.59 10.48
CA ARG A 155 -8.62 -21.13 9.49
C ARG A 155 -7.89 -20.06 8.67
N MET A 156 -8.50 -18.88 8.49
CA MET A 156 -8.00 -17.84 7.57
C MET A 156 -7.50 -16.58 8.29
N ALA A 157 -7.76 -16.42 9.59
CA ALA A 157 -7.33 -15.26 10.37
C ALA A 157 -5.82 -14.98 10.24
N ALA A 158 -4.99 -16.02 10.29
CA ALA A 158 -3.54 -15.89 10.11
C ALA A 158 -3.15 -15.43 8.69
N GLN A 159 -3.91 -15.85 7.68
CA GLN A 159 -3.69 -15.48 6.28
C GLN A 159 -4.12 -14.05 6.00
N VAL A 160 -5.23 -13.61 6.60
CA VAL A 160 -5.67 -12.20 6.54
C VAL A 160 -4.61 -11.30 7.19
N ALA A 161 -4.07 -11.71 8.35
CA ALA A 161 -3.00 -10.97 9.01
C ALA A 161 -1.67 -10.98 8.23
N ALA A 162 -1.38 -12.03 7.46
CA ALA A 162 -0.24 -12.05 6.54
C ALA A 162 -0.46 -11.10 5.35
N PHE A 163 -1.67 -11.09 4.78
CA PHE A 163 -2.06 -10.16 3.72
C PHE A 163 -1.97 -8.70 4.19
N ASP A 164 -2.49 -8.35 5.37
CA ASP A 164 -2.40 -6.98 5.88
C ASP A 164 -0.94 -6.52 6.07
N ARG A 165 -0.06 -7.41 6.54
CA ARG A 165 1.38 -7.14 6.64
C ARG A 165 2.02 -6.92 5.28
N TYR A 166 1.65 -7.72 4.29
CA TYR A 166 2.11 -7.57 2.91
C TYR A 166 1.67 -6.22 2.33
N VAL A 167 0.38 -5.86 2.44
CA VAL A 167 -0.15 -4.57 1.99
C VAL A 167 0.54 -3.40 2.68
N ALA A 168 0.81 -3.50 3.99
CA ALA A 168 1.51 -2.46 4.72
C ALA A 168 2.96 -2.27 4.25
N ALA A 169 3.65 -3.34 3.85
CA ALA A 169 5.01 -3.27 3.32
C ALA A 169 5.04 -2.76 1.87
N THR A 170 4.14 -3.23 1.02
CA THR A 170 4.10 -2.93 -0.43
C THR A 170 3.38 -1.62 -0.75
N GLY A 171 2.49 -1.16 0.13
CA GLY A 171 1.61 -0.01 -0.09
C GLY A 171 2.15 1.33 0.41
N GLN A 172 3.37 1.40 0.91
CA GLN A 172 3.96 2.67 1.34
C GLN A 172 4.33 3.53 0.13
N PRO A 173 3.99 4.83 0.14
CA PRO A 173 4.46 5.74 -0.89
C PRO A 173 5.98 5.84 -0.81
N VAL A 174 6.65 5.80 -1.97
CA VAL A 174 8.07 6.15 -2.06
C VAL A 174 8.20 7.59 -1.58
N VAL A 175 8.80 7.79 -0.41
CA VAL A 175 9.16 9.12 0.06
C VAL A 175 10.42 9.51 -0.72
N ASP A 176 10.25 10.32 -1.76
CA ASP A 176 11.39 11.00 -2.41
C ASP A 176 11.97 12.02 -1.41
N ASP A 177 13.22 11.80 -0.99
CA ASP A 177 14.07 12.74 -0.23
C ASP A 177 14.75 13.76 -1.16
#